data_AF-A0A1E1X1S6-F1
#
_entry.id   AF-A0A1E1X1S6-F1
#
_cell.length_a   1.000
_cell.length_b   1.000
_cell.length_c   1.000
_cell.angle_alpha   90.00
_cell.angle_beta   90.00
_cell.angle_gamma   90.00
#
_symmetry.space_group_name_H-M   'P 1'
#
loop_
_entity.id
_entity.type
_entity.pdbx_description
1 polymer ?
#
loop_
_entity_poly.entity_id
_entity_poly.type
_entity_poly.pdbx_seq_one_letter_code
_entity_poly.pdbx_strand_id
1 'polypeptide(L)'
;EKEAKAEVISSGDGAIPAYLLERGEVNRTKILSNMIKQKRKEKAGKWDVVIPKVRQMNEAEMFRVMKSGKRKKKQWKRMVDKVCFIPEDYTRKPPKYEKYIRPTGLRFKKAHVTHPELKTTFFLEIISVKKNPQSHLYTSLGVITKGTIIEVNVSELGLVTQSGKVVWAKYAQVTNNPENDGCINAVLLV
;
A
#
# COMPACT_ATOMS: atom_id res chain seq x y z
N GLU A 1 -42.69 31.75 -12.92
CA GLU A 1 -42.31 32.04 -11.53
C GLU A 1 -42.66 30.83 -10.67
N LYS A 2 -41.75 30.39 -9.79
CA LYS A 2 -42.07 29.36 -8.78
C LYS A 2 -42.33 30.10 -7.48
N GLU A 3 -43.54 29.93 -6.94
CA GLU A 3 -44.00 30.58 -5.72
C GLU A 3 -43.09 30.24 -4.53
N ALA A 4 -42.69 31.29 -3.81
CA ALA A 4 -41.91 31.20 -2.59
C ALA A 4 -42.80 30.65 -1.46
N LYS A 5 -42.42 29.48 -0.91
CA LYS A 5 -42.95 29.02 0.37
C LYS A 5 -42.36 29.89 1.46
N ALA A 6 -43.22 30.53 2.26
CA ALA A 6 -42.81 31.26 3.44
C ALA A 6 -42.19 30.29 4.46
N GLU A 7 -40.91 30.47 4.77
CA GLU A 7 -40.23 29.76 5.83
C GLU A 7 -40.58 30.39 7.18
N VAL A 8 -41.05 29.56 8.11
CA VAL A 8 -41.24 29.92 9.51
C VAL A 8 -39.85 29.94 10.15
N ILE A 9 -39.36 31.15 10.44
CA ILE A 9 -38.07 31.37 11.11
C ILE A 9 -38.18 30.85 12.55
N SER A 10 -37.59 29.70 12.84
CA SER A 10 -37.35 29.26 14.22
C SER A 10 -36.18 30.05 14.79
N SER A 11 -36.44 30.82 15.85
CA SER A 11 -35.48 31.66 16.57
C SER A 11 -34.40 30.81 17.27
N GLY A 12 -33.38 30.39 16.52
CA GLY A 12 -32.21 29.66 17.02
C GLY A 12 -31.10 29.44 15.98
N ASP A 13 -31.26 29.99 14.78
CA ASP A 13 -30.36 29.76 13.65
C ASP A 13 -29.28 30.87 13.59
N GLY A 14 -28.40 30.88 14.59
CA GLY A 14 -27.15 31.63 14.50
C GLY A 14 -26.19 30.95 13.52
N ALA A 15 -25.32 31.70 12.85
CA ALA A 15 -24.30 31.11 11.98
C ALA A 15 -23.41 30.12 12.76
N ILE A 16 -23.63 28.83 12.50
CA ILE A 16 -22.84 27.76 13.09
C ILE A 16 -21.60 27.55 12.19
N PRO A 17 -20.38 27.46 12.75
CA PRO A 17 -19.19 27.13 11.97
C PRO A 17 -19.37 25.83 11.16
N ALA A 18 -18.81 25.75 9.96
CA ALA A 18 -19.00 24.61 9.04
C ALA A 18 -18.78 23.22 9.66
N TYR A 19 -17.92 23.11 10.67
CA TYR A 19 -17.63 21.86 11.40
C TYR A 19 -18.71 21.43 12.42
N LEU A 20 -19.73 22.26 12.64
CA LEU A 20 -20.85 22.02 13.56
C LEU A 20 -22.21 21.95 12.86
N LEU A 21 -22.28 22.31 11.57
CA LEU A 21 -23.51 22.31 10.76
C LEU A 21 -24.18 20.93 10.64
N GLU A 22 -23.41 19.83 10.70
CA GLU A 22 -23.93 18.45 10.61
C GLU A 22 -24.21 17.79 11.98
N ARG A 23 -24.02 18.51 13.09
CA ARG A 23 -24.15 17.96 14.45
C ARG A 23 -25.43 18.42 15.16
N GLY A 24 -26.57 18.35 14.48
CA GLY A 24 -27.88 18.59 15.09
C GLY A 24 -28.11 17.72 16.34
N GLU A 25 -28.91 18.20 17.29
CA GLU A 25 -29.26 17.46 18.51
C GLU A 25 -30.09 16.21 18.18
N VAL A 26 -29.43 15.07 18.05
CA VAL A 26 -30.09 13.77 17.82
C VAL A 26 -30.13 12.95 19.12
N ASN A 27 -31.33 12.45 19.45
CA ASN A 27 -31.68 11.63 20.63
C ASN A 27 -30.55 10.70 21.14
N ARG A 28 -30.00 11.03 22.31
CA ARG A 28 -28.74 10.50 22.89
C ARG A 28 -28.73 8.98 23.14
N THR A 29 -29.85 8.34 23.44
CA THR A 29 -29.87 6.97 23.98
C THR A 29 -29.66 5.85 22.94
N LYS A 30 -30.26 5.95 21.74
CA LYS A 30 -30.04 4.94 20.68
C LYS A 30 -28.64 5.04 20.06
N ILE A 31 -28.09 6.26 20.00
CA ILE A 31 -26.73 6.52 19.48
C ILE A 31 -25.67 5.90 20.39
N LEU A 32 -25.78 6.00 21.71
CA LEU A 32 -24.76 5.45 22.63
C LEU A 32 -24.58 3.94 22.46
N SER A 33 -25.67 3.19 22.31
CA SER A 33 -25.61 1.73 22.09
C SER A 33 -25.01 1.34 20.73
N ASN A 34 -25.33 2.11 19.68
CA ASN A 34 -24.75 1.93 18.35
C ASN A 34 -23.29 2.38 18.29
N MET A 35 -22.93 3.43 19.01
CA MET A 35 -21.56 3.96 19.11
C MET A 35 -20.65 3.00 19.88
N ILE A 36 -21.14 2.29 20.90
CA ILE A 36 -20.36 1.23 21.57
C ILE A 36 -20.14 0.04 20.63
N LYS A 37 -21.17 -0.36 19.85
CA LYS A 37 -21.04 -1.42 18.84
C LYS A 37 -20.11 -1.01 17.69
N GLN A 38 -20.18 0.24 17.23
CA GLN A 38 -19.27 0.82 16.25
C GLN A 38 -17.85 0.90 16.80
N LYS A 39 -17.62 1.41 18.01
CA LYS A 39 -16.29 1.42 18.66
C LYS A 39 -15.70 0.03 18.82
N ARG A 40 -16.51 -0.99 19.14
CA ARG A 40 -16.05 -2.40 19.19
C ARG A 40 -15.68 -2.95 17.82
N LYS A 41 -16.46 -2.64 16.78
CA LYS A 41 -16.16 -3.03 15.38
C LYS A 41 -14.95 -2.28 14.83
N GLU A 42 -14.83 -0.98 15.09
CA GLU A 42 -13.69 -0.16 14.70
C GLU A 42 -12.40 -0.66 15.36
N LYS A 43 -12.43 -1.04 16.65
CA LYS A 43 -11.24 -1.55 17.34
C LYS A 43 -10.69 -2.85 16.73
N ALA A 44 -11.55 -3.67 16.12
CA ALA A 44 -11.16 -4.92 15.48
C ALA A 44 -10.59 -4.71 14.05
N GLY A 45 -11.04 -3.69 13.32
CA GLY A 45 -10.57 -3.39 11.96
C GLY A 45 -9.60 -2.21 11.83
N LYS A 46 -9.28 -1.51 12.92
CA LYS A 46 -8.48 -0.27 12.89
C LYS A 46 -7.08 -0.46 12.32
N TRP A 47 -6.52 -1.66 12.45
CA TRP A 47 -5.15 -1.98 12.04
C TRP A 47 -5.09 -2.95 10.85
N ASP A 48 -6.24 -3.23 10.23
CA ASP A 48 -6.27 -4.07 9.05
C ASP A 48 -5.72 -3.29 7.84
N VAL A 49 -4.90 -4.00 7.07
CA VAL A 49 -4.36 -3.48 5.82
C VAL A 49 -5.47 -3.51 4.75
N VAL A 50 -5.45 -2.60 3.79
CA VAL A 50 -6.46 -2.44 2.73
C VAL A 50 -6.79 -3.78 2.02
N ILE A 51 -5.77 -4.61 1.78
CA ILE A 51 -5.91 -5.95 1.22
C ILE A 51 -5.38 -6.95 2.26
N PRO A 52 -6.25 -7.54 3.10
CA PRO A 52 -5.82 -8.44 4.18
C PRO A 52 -5.44 -9.83 3.66
N LYS A 53 -6.16 -10.34 2.65
CA LYS A 53 -5.92 -11.66 2.06
C LYS A 53 -5.63 -11.53 0.57
N VAL A 54 -4.51 -12.10 0.15
CA VAL A 54 -4.08 -12.13 -1.25
C VAL A 54 -4.21 -13.55 -1.80
N ARG A 55 -4.46 -13.68 -3.10
CA ARG A 55 -4.43 -14.96 -3.80
C ARG A 55 -3.08 -15.65 -3.57
N GLN A 56 -3.10 -16.92 -3.16
CA GLN A 56 -1.87 -17.71 -3.04
C GLN A 56 -1.28 -17.97 -4.43
N MET A 57 0.04 -17.84 -4.55
CA MET A 57 0.78 -18.09 -5.79
C MET A 57 1.60 -19.37 -5.68
N ASN A 58 1.65 -20.11 -6.79
CA ASN A 58 2.51 -21.27 -6.90
C ASN A 58 3.95 -20.84 -7.21
N GLU A 59 4.93 -21.64 -6.82
CA GLU A 59 6.35 -21.35 -7.09
C GLU A 59 6.64 -21.27 -8.60
N ALA A 60 5.92 -22.02 -9.42
CA ALA A 60 6.05 -21.98 -10.88
C ALA A 60 5.63 -20.64 -11.50
N GLU A 61 4.71 -19.90 -10.87
CA GLU A 61 4.33 -18.55 -11.30
C GLU A 61 5.37 -17.50 -10.92
N MET A 62 6.19 -17.78 -9.90
CA MET A 62 7.19 -16.87 -9.36
C MET A 62 8.57 -17.09 -10.00
N PHE A 63 8.91 -18.35 -10.26
CA PHE A 63 10.22 -18.77 -10.70
C PHE A 63 10.18 -19.58 -11.99
N ARG A 64 10.86 -19.06 -13.01
CA ARG A 64 11.17 -19.79 -14.23
C ARG A 64 12.46 -20.58 -14.10
N VAL A 65 12.42 -21.85 -14.50
CA VAL A 65 13.60 -22.72 -14.53
C VAL A 65 14.56 -22.30 -15.64
N MET A 66 15.81 -22.01 -15.30
CA MET A 66 16.85 -21.73 -16.30
C MET A 66 17.75 -22.96 -16.47
N LYS A 67 17.80 -23.48 -17.70
CA LYS A 67 18.65 -24.62 -18.07
C LYS A 67 20.04 -24.13 -18.50
N SER A 68 21.10 -24.81 -18.03
CA SER A 68 22.50 -24.42 -18.27
C SER A 68 23.37 -25.58 -18.81
N GLY A 69 24.49 -25.22 -19.45
CA GLY A 69 25.45 -26.12 -20.09
C GLY A 69 25.11 -26.43 -21.56
N LYS A 70 26.09 -26.96 -22.31
CA LYS A 70 25.97 -27.25 -23.76
C LYS A 70 24.74 -28.12 -24.10
N ARG A 71 24.47 -29.14 -23.27
CA ARG A 71 23.31 -30.05 -23.44
C ARG A 71 22.07 -29.63 -22.62
N LYS A 72 22.07 -28.46 -21.96
CA LYS A 72 20.95 -27.91 -21.16
C LYS A 72 20.36 -28.86 -20.09
N LYS A 73 21.15 -29.78 -19.54
CA LYS A 73 20.68 -30.75 -18.52
C LYS A 73 20.60 -30.16 -17.11
N LYS A 74 21.37 -29.11 -16.78
CA LYS A 74 21.45 -28.55 -15.42
C LYS A 74 20.38 -27.49 -15.19
N GLN A 75 19.52 -27.66 -14.18
CA GLN A 75 18.31 -26.83 -13.94
C GLN A 75 18.26 -26.17 -12.55
N TRP A 76 19.42 -25.93 -11.94
CA TRP A 76 19.51 -25.43 -10.56
C TRP A 76 19.22 -23.92 -10.43
N LYS A 77 19.28 -23.17 -11.54
CA LYS A 77 19.04 -21.72 -11.58
C LYS A 77 17.56 -21.40 -11.76
N ARG A 78 17.12 -20.37 -11.06
CA ARG A 78 15.73 -19.86 -11.06
C ARG A 78 15.74 -18.38 -11.43
N MET A 79 14.99 -18.00 -12.44
CA MET A 79 14.76 -16.59 -12.79
C MET A 79 13.46 -16.15 -12.15
N VAL A 80 13.46 -14.97 -11.53
CA VAL A 80 12.26 -14.34 -11.00
C VAL A 80 11.53 -13.67 -12.16
N ASP A 81 10.27 -14.06 -12.38
CA ASP A 81 9.42 -13.50 -13.44
C ASP A 81 8.49 -12.39 -12.92
N LYS A 82 8.58 -12.06 -11.64
CA LYS A 82 7.86 -10.94 -11.00
C LYS A 82 8.75 -9.70 -10.83
N VAL A 83 8.10 -8.57 -10.65
CA VAL A 83 8.75 -7.30 -10.33
C VAL A 83 9.50 -7.40 -9.01
N CYS A 84 10.72 -6.87 -8.98
CA CYS A 84 11.59 -6.86 -7.82
C CYS A 84 12.03 -5.44 -7.48
N PHE A 85 12.16 -5.14 -6.19
CA PHE A 85 12.98 -4.05 -5.69
C PHE A 85 14.37 -4.55 -5.36
N ILE A 86 15.37 -3.74 -5.71
CA ILE A 86 16.77 -4.01 -5.40
C ILE A 86 17.36 -2.70 -4.86
N PRO A 87 18.00 -2.73 -3.68
CA PRO A 87 18.71 -1.57 -3.14
C PRO A 87 19.82 -1.08 -4.08
N GLU A 88 20.20 0.18 -3.94
CA GLU A 88 21.21 0.79 -4.81
C GLU A 88 22.58 0.15 -4.67
N ASP A 89 22.94 -0.30 -3.46
CA ASP A 89 24.21 -0.96 -3.14
C ASP A 89 24.30 -2.43 -3.60
N TYR A 90 23.38 -2.88 -4.47
CA TYR A 90 23.35 -4.26 -4.89
C TYR A 90 24.36 -4.58 -6.00
N THR A 91 25.37 -5.35 -5.62
CA THR A 91 26.28 -6.00 -6.58
C THR A 91 25.80 -7.41 -6.92
N ARG A 92 25.74 -7.74 -8.21
CA ARG A 92 25.41 -9.12 -8.65
C ARG A 92 26.49 -10.09 -8.18
N LYS A 93 26.06 -11.25 -7.68
CA LYS A 93 26.96 -12.36 -7.38
C LYS A 93 27.51 -12.95 -8.69
N PRO A 94 28.72 -13.53 -8.69
CA PRO A 94 29.25 -14.21 -9.87
C PRO A 94 28.27 -15.26 -10.40
N PRO A 95 28.14 -15.45 -11.74
CA PRO A 95 27.12 -16.32 -12.32
C PRO A 95 27.15 -17.77 -11.84
N LYS A 96 28.29 -18.24 -11.32
CA LYS A 96 28.44 -19.60 -10.77
C LYS A 96 27.71 -19.79 -9.43
N TYR A 97 27.59 -18.74 -8.63
CA TYR A 97 26.96 -18.78 -7.29
C TYR A 97 25.56 -18.15 -7.27
N GLU A 98 25.17 -17.43 -8.33
CA GLU A 98 23.82 -16.87 -8.47
C GLU A 98 22.79 -17.96 -8.83
N LYS A 99 22.00 -18.38 -7.82
CA LYS A 99 20.86 -19.31 -8.00
C LYS A 99 19.59 -18.57 -8.44
N TYR A 100 19.22 -17.51 -7.72
CA TYR A 100 18.06 -16.68 -8.00
C TYR A 100 18.47 -15.46 -8.82
N ILE A 101 18.01 -15.40 -10.07
CA ILE A 101 18.31 -14.34 -11.02
C ILE A 101 17.15 -13.35 -11.02
N ARG A 102 17.44 -12.10 -10.66
CA ARG A 102 16.49 -10.98 -10.75
C ARG A 102 16.82 -10.14 -11.99
N PRO A 103 16.08 -10.25 -13.10
CA PRO A 103 16.41 -9.57 -14.35
C PRO A 103 16.31 -8.05 -14.18
N THR A 104 17.13 -7.29 -14.92
CA THR A 104 17.19 -5.81 -14.79
C THR A 104 15.90 -5.12 -15.25
N GLY A 105 15.25 -5.64 -16.30
CA GLY A 105 13.99 -5.09 -16.79
C GLY A 105 12.81 -5.20 -15.83
N LEU A 106 12.90 -6.04 -14.78
CA LEU A 106 11.88 -6.16 -13.74
C LEU A 106 12.30 -5.48 -12.43
N ARG A 107 13.35 -4.65 -12.44
CA ARG A 107 13.81 -3.92 -11.25
C ARG A 107 13.21 -2.53 -11.22
N PHE A 108 12.35 -2.29 -10.25
CA PHE A 108 11.69 -1.01 -10.07
C PHE A 108 12.27 -0.31 -8.83
N LYS A 109 12.46 1.01 -8.94
CA LYS A 109 12.95 1.87 -7.84
C LYS A 109 11.87 2.77 -7.25
N LYS A 110 10.81 3.04 -8.01
CA LYS A 110 9.75 3.99 -7.66
C LYS A 110 8.38 3.33 -7.74
N ALA A 111 7.43 3.85 -6.98
CA ALA A 111 6.04 3.42 -6.97
C ALA A 111 5.10 4.63 -7.05
N HIS A 112 3.95 4.44 -7.69
CA HIS A 112 2.83 5.36 -7.63
C HIS A 112 2.05 5.11 -6.36
N VAL A 113 2.18 6.00 -5.38
CA VAL A 113 1.60 5.86 -4.06
C VAL A 113 0.44 6.84 -3.90
N THR A 114 -0.73 6.32 -3.53
CA THR A 114 -1.94 7.12 -3.30
C THR A 114 -2.11 7.39 -1.80
N HIS A 115 -2.37 8.64 -1.43
CA HIS A 115 -2.77 9.00 -0.07
C HIS A 115 -4.30 8.89 0.07
N PRO A 116 -4.84 8.03 0.95
CA PRO A 116 -6.29 7.78 1.01
C PRO A 116 -7.12 9.01 1.42
N GLU A 117 -6.61 9.85 2.33
CA GLU A 117 -7.35 11.04 2.80
C GLU A 117 -7.32 12.21 1.79
N LEU A 118 -6.13 12.55 1.28
CA LEU A 118 -5.94 13.64 0.31
C LEU A 118 -6.41 13.27 -1.11
N LYS A 119 -6.56 11.98 -1.42
CA LYS A 119 -6.93 11.45 -2.74
C LYS A 119 -5.99 11.88 -3.86
N THR A 120 -4.73 12.11 -3.53
CA THR A 120 -3.66 12.46 -4.47
C THR A 120 -2.67 11.31 -4.62
N THR A 121 -2.00 11.27 -5.77
CA THR A 121 -1.00 10.26 -6.12
C THR A 121 0.38 10.88 -6.22
N PHE A 122 1.39 10.22 -5.68
CA PHE A 122 2.78 10.65 -5.66
C PHE A 122 3.68 9.57 -6.26
N PHE A 123 4.73 9.97 -6.98
CA PHE A 123 5.68 9.03 -7.58
C PHE A 123 6.93 8.92 -6.70
N LEU A 124 6.81 8.13 -5.63
CA LEU A 124 7.76 8.08 -4.54
C LEU A 124 8.80 6.97 -4.73
N GLU A 125 9.97 7.17 -4.16
CA GLU A 125 11.04 6.17 -4.13
C GLU A 125 10.77 5.07 -3.11
N ILE A 126 11.04 3.83 -3.52
CA ILE A 126 10.95 2.66 -2.65
C ILE A 126 12.27 2.57 -1.87
N ILE A 127 12.17 2.49 -0.54
CA ILE A 127 13.32 2.32 0.36
C ILE A 127 13.57 0.84 0.59
N SER A 128 12.52 0.09 0.95
CA SER A 128 12.66 -1.33 1.26
C SER A 128 11.35 -2.09 1.06
N VAL A 129 11.47 -3.42 0.91
CA VAL A 129 10.32 -4.34 0.94
C VAL A 129 10.27 -4.96 2.34
N LYS A 130 9.19 -4.70 3.09
CA LYS A 130 9.07 -5.19 4.48
C LYS A 130 8.40 -6.54 4.59
N LYS A 131 7.34 -6.77 3.82
CA LYS A 131 6.58 -8.01 3.92
C LYS A 131 5.90 -8.37 2.60
N ASN A 132 6.26 -9.52 2.06
CA ASN A 132 5.48 -10.17 1.02
C ASN A 132 4.51 -11.20 1.67
N PRO A 133 3.20 -11.15 1.37
CA PRO A 133 2.20 -12.02 1.99
C PRO A 133 2.37 -13.50 1.66
N GLN A 134 3.09 -13.85 0.59
CA GLN A 134 3.25 -15.24 0.15
C GLN A 134 4.35 -15.98 0.92
N SER A 135 5.51 -15.35 1.11
CA SER A 135 6.66 -15.98 1.78
C SER A 135 7.70 -14.95 2.22
N HIS A 136 8.40 -15.25 3.31
CA HIS A 136 9.55 -14.47 3.76
C HIS A 136 10.70 -14.49 2.72
N LEU A 137 10.89 -15.60 1.99
CA LEU A 137 11.91 -15.70 0.95
C LEU A 137 11.73 -14.63 -0.14
N TYR A 138 10.49 -14.35 -0.53
CA TYR A 138 10.18 -13.31 -1.50
C TYR A 138 10.44 -11.91 -0.96
N THR A 139 10.27 -11.72 0.34
CA THR A 139 10.64 -10.48 1.02
C THR A 139 12.15 -10.26 0.93
N SER A 140 12.97 -11.28 1.24
CA SER A 140 14.44 -11.19 1.14
C SER A 140 14.93 -10.99 -0.30
N LEU A 141 14.24 -11.59 -1.28
CA LEU A 141 14.52 -11.36 -2.70
C LEU A 141 14.00 -10.01 -3.21
N GLY A 142 13.22 -9.28 -2.43
CA GLY A 142 12.62 -8.01 -2.80
C GLY A 142 11.51 -8.13 -3.83
N VAL A 143 10.84 -9.28 -3.94
CA VAL A 143 9.77 -9.47 -4.92
C VAL A 143 8.52 -8.71 -4.51
N ILE A 144 8.00 -7.92 -5.43
CA ILE A 144 6.82 -7.09 -5.27
C ILE A 144 5.67 -7.73 -6.03
N THR A 145 4.67 -8.16 -5.27
CA THR A 145 3.41 -8.71 -5.75
C THR A 145 2.25 -7.95 -5.13
N LYS A 146 1.02 -8.19 -5.58
CA LYS A 146 -0.18 -7.65 -4.93
C LYS A 146 -0.17 -7.92 -3.42
N GLY A 147 -0.51 -6.90 -2.64
CA GLY A 147 -0.54 -6.90 -1.19
C GLY A 147 0.82 -6.89 -0.49
N THR A 148 1.93 -6.75 -1.23
CA THR A 148 3.26 -6.54 -0.62
C THR A 148 3.28 -5.21 0.12
N ILE A 149 3.86 -5.21 1.32
CA ILE A 149 4.11 -4.01 2.11
C ILE A 149 5.51 -3.51 1.79
N ILE A 150 5.56 -2.30 1.27
CA ILE A 150 6.79 -1.58 0.92
C ILE A 150 6.93 -0.35 1.81
N GLU A 151 8.16 0.05 2.06
CA GLU A 151 8.53 1.29 2.70
C GLU A 151 8.88 2.30 1.62
N VAL A 152 8.21 3.45 1.63
CA VAL A 152 8.36 4.50 0.62
C VAL A 152 8.81 5.79 1.26
N ASN A 153 9.65 6.53 0.54
CA ASN A 153 10.12 7.84 0.97
C ASN A 153 8.96 8.85 0.86
N VAL A 154 8.58 9.48 1.99
CA VAL A 154 7.49 10.46 2.08
C VAL A 154 7.98 11.88 2.41
N SER A 155 9.28 12.14 2.23
CA SER A 155 9.86 13.48 2.43
C SER A 155 9.13 14.58 1.63
N GLU A 156 8.67 14.27 0.42
CA GLU A 156 7.88 15.18 -0.42
C GLU A 156 6.50 15.56 0.16
N LEU A 157 5.95 14.74 1.07
CA LEU A 157 4.65 15.00 1.70
C LEU A 157 4.75 15.97 2.89
N GLY A 158 5.95 16.23 3.39
CA GLY A 158 6.15 17.13 4.53
C GLY A 158 5.43 16.68 5.80
N LEU A 159 5.26 15.37 6.01
CA LEU A 159 4.58 14.85 7.20
C LEU A 159 5.44 15.10 8.44
N VAL A 160 4.84 15.72 9.47
CA VAL A 160 5.52 16.03 10.73
C VAL A 160 4.76 15.39 11.89
N THR A 161 5.51 14.76 12.79
CA THR A 161 4.95 14.23 14.05
C THR A 161 4.58 15.36 15.01
N GLN A 162 3.72 15.11 15.99
CA GLN A 162 3.38 16.12 17.02
C GLN A 162 4.60 16.67 17.77
N SER A 163 5.70 15.91 17.80
CA SER A 163 6.99 16.31 18.39
C SER A 163 7.87 17.14 17.45
N GLY A 164 7.38 17.54 16.27
CA GLY A 164 8.14 18.35 15.30
C GLY A 164 9.15 17.58 14.45
N LYS A 165 9.30 16.26 14.65
CA LYS A 165 10.19 15.43 13.81
C LYS A 165 9.54 15.15 12.45
N VAL A 166 10.31 15.35 11.38
CA VAL A 166 9.90 15.07 10.01
C VAL A 166 9.88 13.56 9.75
N VAL A 167 8.78 13.08 9.19
CA VAL A 167 8.63 11.70 8.74
C VAL A 167 9.13 11.60 7.31
N TRP A 168 10.16 10.79 7.09
CA TRP A 168 10.76 10.59 5.76
C TRP A 168 10.41 9.23 5.15
N ALA A 169 9.89 8.28 5.93
CA ALA A 169 9.50 6.96 5.46
C ALA A 169 8.12 6.55 6.01
N LYS A 170 7.29 5.93 5.18
CA LYS A 170 5.99 5.36 5.59
C LYS A 170 5.72 4.06 4.85
N TYR A 171 4.88 3.21 5.44
CA TYR A 171 4.47 1.97 4.79
C TYR A 171 3.37 2.22 3.76
N ALA A 172 3.46 1.51 2.65
CA ALA A 172 2.44 1.45 1.63
C ALA A 172 2.16 0.00 1.25
N GLN A 173 0.92 -0.30 0.90
CA GLN A 173 0.54 -1.61 0.40
C GLN A 173 0.31 -1.55 -1.11
N VAL A 174 0.95 -2.45 -1.84
CA VAL A 174 0.76 -2.59 -3.29
C VAL A 174 -0.61 -3.16 -3.60
N THR A 175 -1.36 -2.51 -4.49
CA THR A 175 -2.76 -2.85 -4.79
C THR A 175 -2.93 -3.60 -6.12
N ASN A 176 -2.05 -3.38 -7.08
CA ASN A 176 -2.10 -4.00 -8.41
C ASN A 176 -1.17 -5.23 -8.53
N ASN A 177 -1.18 -5.85 -9.73
CA ASN A 177 -0.24 -6.89 -10.12
C ASN A 177 0.83 -6.26 -11.04
N PRO A 178 1.97 -5.80 -10.50
CA PRO A 178 2.91 -4.96 -11.25
C PRO A 178 3.54 -5.66 -12.46
N GLU A 179 3.55 -6.99 -12.50
CA GLU A 179 4.05 -7.78 -13.62
C GLU A 179 3.22 -7.64 -14.91
N ASN A 180 1.94 -7.29 -14.81
CA ASN A 180 1.05 -7.16 -15.96
C ASN A 180 1.00 -5.72 -16.46
N ASP A 181 1.07 -4.76 -15.55
CA ASP A 181 0.84 -3.34 -15.85
C ASP A 181 2.15 -2.59 -16.14
N GLY A 182 3.29 -3.08 -15.66
CA GLY A 182 4.57 -2.37 -15.74
C GLY A 182 4.66 -1.15 -14.80
N CYS A 183 3.74 -1.01 -13.86
CA CYS A 183 3.72 0.03 -12.84
C CYS A 183 3.47 -0.58 -11.46
N ILE A 184 4.04 0.01 -10.41
CA ILE A 184 3.74 -0.36 -9.02
C ILE A 184 2.77 0.68 -8.47
N ASN A 185 1.52 0.28 -8.26
CA ASN A 185 0.50 1.11 -7.62
C ASN A 185 0.34 0.67 -6.17
N ALA A 186 0.42 1.62 -5.25
CA ALA A 186 0.32 1.37 -3.82
C ALA A 186 -0.55 2.41 -3.12
N VAL A 187 -1.05 2.06 -1.94
CA VAL A 187 -1.82 2.95 -1.06
C VAL A 187 -1.05 3.09 0.24
N LEU A 188 -0.88 4.33 0.73
CA LEU A 188 -0.26 4.58 2.03
C LEU A 188 -1.09 3.96 3.15
N LEU A 189 -0.39 3.32 4.08
CA LEU A 189 -0.96 2.86 5.34
C LEU A 189 -0.86 4.02 6.32
N VAL A 190 -1.96 4.77 6.46
CA VAL A 190 -2.00 6.00 7.27
C VAL A 190 -2.10 5.71 8.75
#